data_AF-A0A0F9L3V9-F1
#
_entry.id   AF-A0A0F9L3V9-F1
#
_cell.length_a   1.000
_cell.length_b   1.000
_cell.length_c   1.000
_cell.angle_alpha   90.00
_cell.angle_beta   90.00
_cell.angle_gamma   90.00
#
_symmetry.space_group_name_H-M   'P 1'
#
loop_
_entity.id
_entity.type
_entity.pdbx_description
1 polymer ?
#
loop_
_entity_poly.entity_id
_entity_poly.type
_entity_poly.pdbx_seq_one_letter_code
_entity_poly.pdbx_strand_id
1 'polypeptide(L)'
;KSVAVGVMVLFIMFFLGEFYIYMDEVIQGIKYISIFHYYNPVDYLIDADSALFTRDIIILGIINGVLIAGSLFVFNRKDIPN
;
A
#
# COMPACT_ATOMS: atom_id res chain seq x y z
N LYS A 1 9.92 19.56 3.89
CA LYS A 1 9.78 19.11 2.48
C LYS A 1 9.46 17.61 2.38
N SER A 2 10.23 16.71 3.00
CA SER A 2 9.99 15.24 2.94
C SER A 2 8.63 14.78 3.49
N VAL A 3 8.21 15.30 4.66
CA VAL A 3 6.92 14.91 5.29
C VAL A 3 5.72 15.23 4.38
N ALA A 4 5.70 16.42 3.77
CA ALA A 4 4.62 16.82 2.86
C ALA A 4 4.52 15.90 1.64
N VAL A 5 5.66 15.46 1.09
CA VAL A 5 5.70 14.47 0.00
C VAL A 5 5.16 13.13 0.46
N GLY A 6 5.55 12.65 1.63
CA GLY A 6 5.01 11.42 2.22
C GLY A 6 3.50 11.47 2.40
N VAL A 7 2.97 12.59 2.93
CA VAL A 7 1.52 12.80 3.10
C VAL A 7 0.81 12.84 1.74
N MET A 8 1.37 13.51 0.73
CA MET A 8 0.80 13.51 -0.62
C MET A 8 0.75 12.10 -1.22
N VAL A 9 1.80 11.31 -1.06
CA VAL A 9 1.83 9.91 -1.55
C VAL A 9 0.76 9.07 -0.85
N LEU A 10 0.63 9.19 0.48
CA LEU A 10 -0.42 8.49 1.24
C LEU A 10 -1.82 8.90 0.79
N PHE A 11 -2.03 10.20 0.55
CA PHE A 11 -3.31 10.71 0.06
C PHE A 11 -3.66 10.17 -1.33
N ILE A 12 -2.68 10.11 -2.24
CA ILE A 12 -2.86 9.51 -3.56
C ILE A 12 -3.19 8.02 -3.42
N MET A 13 -2.44 7.28 -2.60
CA MET A 13 -2.72 5.86 -2.36
C MET A 13 -4.14 5.66 -1.82
N PHE A 14 -4.58 6.46 -0.85
CA PHE A 14 -5.94 6.41 -0.34
C PHE A 14 -6.98 6.57 -1.46
N PHE A 15 -6.81 7.58 -2.32
CA PHE A 15 -7.70 7.80 -3.45
C PHE A 15 -7.76 6.60 -4.41
N LEU A 16 -6.60 6.04 -4.74
CA LEU A 16 -6.52 4.88 -5.63
C LEU A 16 -7.11 3.60 -5.02
N GLY A 17 -7.07 3.45 -3.70
CA GLY A 17 -7.57 2.25 -3.01
C GLY A 17 -9.06 2.26 -2.77
N GLU A 18 -9.63 3.42 -2.42
CA GLU A 18 -11.04 3.56 -2.04
C GLU A 18 -11.95 3.96 -3.21
N PHE A 19 -11.45 4.82 -4.11
CA PHE A 19 -12.28 5.42 -5.16
C PHE A 19 -12.08 4.79 -6.54
N TYR A 20 -11.35 3.67 -6.64
CA TYR A 20 -11.12 3.00 -7.93
C TYR A 20 -12.42 2.59 -8.63
N ILE A 21 -13.48 2.28 -7.87
CA ILE A 21 -14.78 1.85 -8.41
C ILE A 21 -15.40 2.94 -9.29
N TYR A 22 -15.06 4.20 -9.05
CA TYR A 22 -15.54 5.35 -9.83
C TYR A 22 -14.66 5.65 -11.06
N MET A 23 -13.58 4.90 -11.27
CA MET A 23 -12.69 5.05 -12.41
C MET A 23 -13.13 4.15 -13.58
N ASP A 24 -12.68 4.50 -14.79
CA ASP A 24 -12.89 3.66 -15.98
C ASP A 24 -12.34 2.24 -15.75
N GLU A 25 -13.08 1.22 -16.18
CA GLU A 25 -12.77 -0.19 -15.96
C GLU A 25 -11.34 -0.54 -16.39
N VAL A 26 -10.86 0.07 -17.48
CA VAL A 26 -9.52 -0.16 -18.04
C VAL A 26 -8.41 0.25 -17.07
N ILE A 27 -8.67 1.22 -16.18
CA ILE A 27 -7.67 1.76 -15.24
C ILE A 27 -7.89 1.31 -13.79
N GLN A 28 -8.98 0.60 -13.48
CA GLN A 28 -9.28 0.15 -12.11
C GLN A 28 -8.19 -0.77 -11.52
N GLY A 29 -7.37 -1.41 -12.36
CA GLY A 29 -6.23 -2.21 -11.92
C GLY A 29 -5.22 -1.43 -11.06
N ILE A 30 -5.21 -0.10 -11.13
CA ILE A 30 -4.35 0.74 -10.30
C ILE A 30 -4.61 0.58 -8.79
N LYS A 31 -5.77 0.07 -8.39
CA LYS A 31 -6.07 -0.20 -6.97
C LYS A 31 -5.04 -1.10 -6.29
N TYR A 32 -4.43 -2.03 -7.03
CA TYR A 32 -3.47 -2.99 -6.48
C TYR A 32 -2.14 -2.37 -6.03
N ILE A 33 -1.83 -1.13 -6.42
CA ILE A 33 -0.67 -0.41 -5.88
C ILE A 33 -0.96 0.31 -4.56
N SER A 34 -2.23 0.39 -4.17
CA SER A 34 -2.64 1.06 -2.94
C SER A 34 -2.68 0.10 -1.76
N ILE A 35 -2.03 0.46 -0.66
CA ILE A 35 -2.16 -0.26 0.61
C ILE A 35 -3.59 -0.24 1.16
N PHE A 36 -4.39 0.76 0.80
CA PHE A 36 -5.77 0.91 1.27
C PHE A 36 -6.71 -0.08 0.59
N HIS A 37 -6.40 -0.54 -0.62
CA HIS A 37 -7.19 -1.59 -1.27
C HIS A 37 -7.21 -2.90 -0.47
N TYR A 38 -6.13 -3.18 0.25
CA TYR A 38 -5.97 -4.37 1.10
C TYR A 38 -6.36 -4.11 2.56
N TYR A 39 -6.90 -2.93 2.88
CA TYR A 39 -7.30 -2.57 4.23
C TYR A 39 -8.81 -2.36 4.27
N ASN A 40 -9.59 -3.46 4.29
CA ASN A 40 -11.04 -3.40 4.41
C ASN A 40 -11.53 -3.89 5.78
N PRO A 41 -11.66 -3.00 6.80
CA PRO A 41 -12.11 -3.40 8.12
C PRO A 41 -13.57 -3.89 8.14
N VAL A 42 -14.39 -3.53 7.16
CA VAL A 42 -15.79 -3.95 7.07
C VAL A 42 -15.85 -5.45 6.77
N ASP A 43 -15.17 -5.90 5.72
CA ASP A 43 -15.15 -7.32 5.32
C ASP A 43 -14.56 -8.22 6.43
N TYR A 44 -13.59 -7.71 7.19
CA TYR A 44 -12.93 -8.47 8.24
C TYR A 44 -13.75 -8.60 9.52
N LEU A 45 -14.40 -7.50 9.92
CA LEU A 45 -15.09 -7.41 11.22
C LEU A 45 -16.57 -7.78 11.14
N ILE A 46 -17.21 -7.60 9.97
CA ILE A 46 -18.64 -7.84 9.78
C ILE A 46 -18.87 -9.16 9.05
N ASP A 47 -18.20 -9.37 7.93
CA ASP A 47 -18.45 -10.55 7.07
C ASP A 47 -17.58 -11.76 7.43
N ALA A 48 -16.62 -11.58 8.34
CA ALA A 48 -15.73 -12.62 8.87
C ALA A 48 -15.04 -13.46 7.78
N ASP A 49 -14.77 -12.87 6.62
CA ASP A 49 -14.10 -13.55 5.51
C ASP A 49 -12.61 -13.72 5.81
N SER A 50 -12.29 -14.82 6.47
CA SER A 50 -10.92 -15.18 6.86
C SER A 50 -9.98 -15.41 5.67
N ALA A 51 -10.50 -15.77 4.49
CA ALA A 51 -9.69 -15.99 3.30
C ALA A 51 -9.22 -14.65 2.70
N LEU A 52 -10.13 -13.69 2.58
CA LEU A 52 -9.80 -12.32 2.17
C LEU A 52 -8.82 -11.67 3.16
N PHE A 53 -9.11 -11.78 4.45
CA PHE A 53 -8.24 -11.27 5.51
C PHE A 53 -6.81 -11.83 5.43
N THR A 54 -6.67 -13.15 5.26
CA THR A 54 -5.36 -13.80 5.17
C THR A 54 -4.58 -13.34 3.93
N ARG A 55 -5.25 -13.26 2.78
CA ARG A 55 -4.66 -12.74 1.54
C ARG A 55 -4.12 -11.33 1.75
N ASP A 56 -4.93 -10.46 2.34
CA ASP A 56 -4.62 -9.05 2.45
C ASP A 56 -3.50 -8.79 3.47
N ILE A 57 -3.46 -9.53 4.58
CA ILE A 57 -2.31 -9.52 5.50
C ILE A 57 -1.03 -9.95 4.82
N ILE A 58 -1.06 -11.02 4.01
CA ILE A 58 0.13 -11.50 3.29
C ILE A 58 0.64 -10.42 2.34
N ILE A 59 -0.25 -9.79 1.57
CA ILE A 59 0.13 -8.74 0.63
C ILE A 59 0.69 -7.53 1.35
N LEU A 60 0.04 -7.06 2.42
CA LEU A 60 0.55 -5.96 3.25
C LEU A 60 1.91 -6.30 3.87
N GLY A 61 2.11 -7.54 4.29
CA GLY A 61 3.40 -8.05 4.78
C GLY A 61 4.50 -7.98 3.72
N ILE A 62 4.19 -8.41 2.48
CA ILE A 62 5.13 -8.34 1.34
C ILE A 62 5.49 -6.88 1.04
N ILE A 63 4.50 -5.98 0.97
CA ILE A 63 4.74 -4.55 0.70
C ILE A 63 5.67 -3.95 1.77
N ASN A 64 5.41 -4.23 3.04
CA ASN A 64 6.28 -3.76 4.13
C ASN A 64 7.69 -4.35 4.03
N GLY A 65 7.81 -5.65 3.75
CA GLY A 65 9.11 -6.30 3.56
C GLY A 65 9.94 -5.66 2.44
N VAL A 66 9.31 -5.36 1.30
CA VAL A 66 9.95 -4.66 0.17
C VAL A 66 10.38 -3.24 0.55
N LEU A 67 9.52 -2.49 1.25
CA LEU A 67 9.85 -1.14 1.71
C LEU A 67 11.03 -1.13 2.70
N ILE A 68 11.06 -2.07 3.64
CA ILE A 68 12.17 -2.22 4.58
C ILE A 68 13.46 -2.57 3.83
N ALA A 69 13.44 -3.58 2.97
CA ALA A 69 14.60 -3.97 2.17
C ALA A 69 15.11 -2.81 1.29
N GLY A 70 14.19 -2.10 0.63
CA GLY A 70 14.50 -0.92 -0.17
C GLY A 70 15.10 0.23 0.65
N SER A 71 14.57 0.48 1.85
CA SER A 71 15.11 1.50 2.75
C SER A 71 16.52 1.14 3.21
N LEU A 72 16.77 -0.10 3.62
CA LEU A 72 18.10 -0.59 4.00
C LEU A 72 19.09 -0.44 2.84
N PHE A 73 18.69 -0.76 1.61
CA PHE A 73 19.53 -0.59 0.42
C PHE A 73 19.90 0.88 0.17
N VAL A 74 18.94 1.80 0.29
CA VAL A 74 19.18 3.24 0.11
C VAL A 74 20.08 3.79 1.21
N PHE A 75 19.86 3.40 2.46
CA PHE A 75 20.69 3.85 3.59
C PHE A 75 22.11 3.29 3.52
N ASN A 76 22.28 2.00 3.23
CA ASN A 76 23.59 1.38 3.06
C ASN A 76 24.44 2.04 1.96
N ARG A 77 23.82 2.57 0.89
CA ARG A 77 24.54 3.33 -0.14
C ARG A 77 24.87 4.77 0.28
N LYS A 78 24.10 5.33 1.20
CA LYS A 78 24.27 6.71 1.67
C LYS A 78 25.33 6.83 2.76
N ASP A 79 25.59 5.74 3.49
CA ASP A 79 26.59 5.65 4.55
C ASP A 79 28.01 5.30 4.06
N ILE A 80 28.23 5.10 2.75
CA ILE A 80 29.57 5.00 2.17
C ILE A 80 30.10 6.42 1.93
N PRO A 81 31.08 6.92 2.70
CA PRO A 81 31.72 8.20 2.42
C PRO A 81 32.58 8.03 1.15
N ASN A 82 32.42 8.93 0.18
CA ASN A 82 33.45 9.14 -0.84
C ASN A 82 34.67 9.82 -0.22
#